data_AF-A0A7X7AQ85-F1
#
_entry.id   AF-A0A7X7AQ85-F1
#
_cell.length_a   1.000
_cell.length_b   1.000
_cell.length_c   1.000
_cell.angle_alpha   90.00
_cell.angle_beta   90.00
_cell.angle_gamma   90.00
#
_symmetry.space_group_name_H-M   'P 1'
#
loop_
_entity.id
_entity.type
_entity.pdbx_description
1 polymer ?
#
loop_
_entity_poly.entity_id
_entity_poly.type
_entity_poly.pdbx_seq_one_letter_code
_entity_poly.pdbx_strand_id
1 'polypeptide(L)'
;MNSPVDFINALFNDCPKELNILIGTTKNMEAFKLSDLSENNLLADMFGDKHKLLSNFADKEDIYFSVYPQNETTNKWPSTETTVGISLVWLDVDLAEYKGNSTKDYPTEQEFQDALELLERKTGVRPSIIVHSGRGLHVYFKLDRFYKLEEIDRDIVKRFQDYFRELLGKHLDQTGDFARRGRLPFTINSKASPENRVVTIEHYNEEATV
;
A
#
# COMPACT_ATOMS: atom_id res chain seq x y z
N MET A 1 -10.83 -10.84 0.92
CA MET A 1 -10.82 -9.75 -0.07
C MET A 1 -10.57 -10.35 -1.43
N ASN A 2 -11.40 -10.03 -2.42
CA ASN A 2 -11.38 -10.68 -3.73
C ASN A 2 -11.22 -9.70 -4.90
N SER A 3 -11.19 -8.39 -4.63
CA SER A 3 -11.05 -7.38 -5.67
C SER A 3 -10.22 -6.17 -5.21
N PRO A 4 -9.74 -5.33 -6.14
CA PRO A 4 -9.08 -4.07 -5.79
C PRO A 4 -9.96 -3.16 -4.92
N VAL A 5 -11.28 -3.17 -5.15
CA VAL A 5 -12.23 -2.34 -4.39
C VAL A 5 -12.36 -2.85 -2.96
N ASP A 6 -12.43 -4.17 -2.75
CA ASP A 6 -12.41 -4.75 -1.40
C ASP A 6 -11.18 -4.29 -0.62
N PHE A 7 -10.01 -4.31 -1.26
CA PHE A 7 -8.75 -3.86 -0.65
C PHE A 7 -8.78 -2.39 -0.25
N ILE A 8 -9.18 -1.51 -1.17
CA ILE A 8 -9.26 -0.09 -0.90
C ILE A 8 -10.29 0.20 0.20
N ASN A 9 -11.44 -0.46 0.17
CA ASN A 9 -12.45 -0.31 1.21
C ASN A 9 -11.96 -0.78 2.58
N ALA A 10 -11.23 -1.90 2.64
CA ALA A 10 -10.64 -2.39 3.88
C ALA A 10 -9.57 -1.45 4.44
N LEU A 11 -8.80 -0.79 3.57
CA LEU A 11 -7.71 0.11 3.94
C LEU A 11 -8.21 1.50 4.40
N PHE A 12 -9.31 1.99 3.83
CA PHE A 12 -9.85 3.34 4.05
C PHE A 12 -11.29 3.33 4.62
N ASN A 13 -11.73 2.23 5.23
CA ASN A 13 -13.04 2.12 5.90
C ASN A 13 -13.26 3.26 6.91
N ASP A 14 -12.21 3.64 7.64
CA ASP A 14 -12.23 4.62 8.73
C ASP A 14 -11.97 6.07 8.26
N CYS A 15 -11.73 6.28 6.95
CA CYS A 15 -11.54 7.60 6.37
C CYS A 15 -12.88 8.31 6.07
N PRO A 16 -12.92 9.66 6.18
CA PRO A 16 -14.06 10.44 5.70
C PRO A 16 -14.33 10.18 4.22
N LYS A 17 -15.58 9.90 3.87
CA LYS A 17 -15.97 9.40 2.55
C LYS A 17 -15.90 10.47 1.45
N GLU A 18 -15.81 11.73 1.82
CA GLU A 18 -15.61 12.86 0.92
C GLU A 18 -14.18 13.00 0.41
N LEU A 19 -13.21 12.33 1.04
CA LEU A 19 -11.82 12.39 0.63
C LEU A 19 -11.57 11.58 -0.64
N ASN A 20 -10.51 11.95 -1.36
CA ASN A 20 -10.09 11.25 -2.55
C ASN A 20 -8.97 10.26 -2.24
N ILE A 21 -8.87 9.24 -3.06
CA ILE A 21 -7.65 8.46 -3.26
C ILE A 21 -7.24 8.58 -4.72
N LEU A 22 -5.94 8.49 -5.00
CA LEU A 22 -5.45 8.49 -6.37
C LEU A 22 -5.21 7.05 -6.79
N ILE A 23 -5.71 6.65 -7.95
CA ILE A 23 -5.45 5.33 -8.55
C ILE A 23 -5.06 5.53 -10.01
N GLY A 24 -4.06 4.80 -10.50
CA GLY A 24 -3.66 4.89 -11.89
C GLY A 24 -2.28 4.31 -12.18
N THR A 25 -1.72 4.69 -13.33
CA THR A 25 -0.39 4.26 -13.78
C THR A 25 0.66 5.33 -13.47
N THR A 26 1.92 5.05 -13.80
CA THR A 26 2.97 6.06 -13.64
C THR A 26 2.79 7.30 -14.51
N LYS A 27 1.99 7.21 -15.58
CA LYS A 27 1.75 8.27 -16.56
C LYS A 27 0.46 9.04 -16.28
N ASN A 28 -0.54 8.38 -15.70
CA ASN A 28 -1.85 8.95 -15.48
C ASN A 28 -2.42 8.45 -14.15
N MET A 29 -2.56 9.35 -13.18
CA MET A 29 -3.30 9.11 -11.95
C MET A 29 -4.67 9.76 -12.08
N GLU A 30 -5.66 9.20 -11.41
CA GLU A 30 -7.01 9.78 -11.34
C GLU A 30 -7.48 9.75 -9.89
N ALA A 31 -8.22 10.80 -9.51
CA ALA A 31 -8.78 10.92 -8.17
C ALA A 31 -10.17 10.28 -8.09
N PHE A 32 -10.32 9.36 -7.15
CA PHE A 32 -11.57 8.68 -6.84
C PHE A 32 -12.03 9.08 -5.44
N LYS A 33 -13.27 9.57 -5.34
CA LYS A 33 -13.86 9.86 -4.03
C LYS A 33 -14.18 8.56 -3.31
N LEU A 34 -13.84 8.46 -2.03
CA LEU A 34 -14.05 7.24 -1.24
C LEU A 34 -15.52 6.82 -1.17
N SER A 35 -16.47 7.77 -1.22
CA SER A 35 -17.91 7.51 -1.27
C SER A 35 -18.37 6.83 -2.56
N ASP A 36 -17.63 7.03 -3.66
CA ASP A 36 -18.06 6.68 -5.00
C ASP A 36 -17.41 5.38 -5.48
N LEU A 37 -16.50 4.83 -4.66
CA LEU A 37 -15.82 3.57 -4.91
C LEU A 37 -16.80 2.40 -4.82
N SER A 38 -17.18 1.92 -5.99
CA SER A 38 -17.78 0.61 -6.18
C SER A 38 -16.97 -0.13 -7.25
N GLU A 39 -17.04 -1.46 -7.26
CA GLU A 39 -16.43 -2.24 -8.35
C GLU A 39 -16.89 -1.73 -9.71
N ASN A 40 -18.16 -1.39 -9.85
CA ASN A 40 -18.72 -0.91 -11.10
C ASN A 40 -18.13 0.44 -11.56
N ASN A 41 -17.86 1.36 -10.63
CA ASN A 41 -17.35 2.70 -10.96
C ASN A 41 -15.83 2.67 -11.16
N LEU A 42 -15.07 2.03 -10.26
CA LEU A 42 -13.61 1.97 -10.39
C LEU A 42 -13.19 1.32 -11.71
N LEU A 43 -13.87 0.24 -12.08
CA LEU A 43 -13.64 -0.48 -13.33
C LEU A 43 -14.07 0.32 -14.57
N ALA A 44 -15.22 1.01 -14.51
CA ALA A 44 -15.72 1.80 -15.63
C ALA A 44 -14.87 3.05 -15.88
N ASP A 45 -14.47 3.75 -14.82
CA ASP A 45 -13.73 5.01 -14.91
C ASP A 45 -12.28 4.78 -15.31
N MET A 46 -11.61 3.78 -14.72
CA MET A 46 -10.24 3.48 -15.09
C MET A 46 -10.09 2.82 -16.48
N PHE A 47 -11.13 2.16 -17.02
CA PHE A 47 -10.95 1.26 -18.18
C PHE A 47 -12.04 1.28 -19.26
N GLY A 48 -13.13 2.04 -19.11
CA GLY A 48 -14.08 2.30 -20.19
C GLY A 48 -14.69 1.06 -20.85
N ASP A 49 -14.99 -0.01 -20.08
CA ASP A 49 -16.01 -1.03 -20.36
C ASP A 49 -15.89 -2.17 -19.33
N LYS A 50 -17.00 -2.52 -18.66
CA LYS A 50 -17.06 -3.47 -17.52
C LYS A 50 -16.54 -4.89 -17.80
N HIS A 51 -16.31 -5.28 -19.05
CA HIS A 51 -16.14 -6.68 -19.45
C HIS A 51 -14.71 -7.13 -19.81
N LYS A 52 -13.69 -6.27 -19.71
CA LYS A 52 -12.32 -6.60 -20.14
C LYS A 52 -11.27 -6.72 -19.02
N LEU A 53 -11.69 -6.60 -17.78
CA LEU A 53 -10.80 -6.10 -16.74
C LEU A 53 -9.83 -7.10 -16.13
N LEU A 54 -10.23 -8.34 -15.86
CA LEU A 54 -9.28 -9.33 -15.34
C LEU A 54 -8.36 -9.92 -16.44
N SER A 55 -8.78 -9.87 -17.71
CA SER A 55 -8.00 -10.41 -18.83
C SER A 55 -7.06 -9.38 -19.47
N ASN A 56 -7.29 -8.06 -19.33
CA ASN A 56 -6.44 -7.02 -19.92
C ASN A 56 -5.41 -6.41 -18.96
N PHE A 57 -5.52 -6.56 -17.64
CA PHE A 57 -4.39 -6.28 -16.74
C PHE A 57 -3.19 -7.16 -17.06
N ALA A 58 -3.40 -8.26 -17.79
CA ALA A 58 -2.42 -9.29 -18.04
C ALA A 58 -1.13 -8.81 -18.72
N ASP A 59 -1.09 -7.65 -19.42
CA ASP A 59 0.02 -7.46 -20.35
C ASP A 59 0.95 -6.25 -20.24
N LYS A 60 0.63 -5.04 -19.72
CA LYS A 60 1.61 -3.92 -19.94
C LYS A 60 1.86 -2.84 -18.88
N GLU A 61 0.96 -2.52 -17.95
CA GLU A 61 1.18 -1.35 -17.07
C GLU A 61 0.95 -1.64 -15.59
N ASP A 62 1.90 -1.16 -14.76
CA ASP A 62 1.81 -1.21 -13.30
C ASP A 62 0.72 -0.26 -12.81
N ILE A 63 -0.16 -0.73 -11.93
CA ILE A 63 -1.20 0.08 -11.30
C ILE A 63 -0.81 0.39 -9.86
N TYR A 64 -0.95 1.66 -9.50
CA TYR A 64 -0.64 2.22 -8.20
C TYR A 64 -1.87 2.87 -7.58
N PHE A 65 -1.84 3.01 -6.26
CA PHE A 65 -2.76 3.83 -5.51
C PHE A 65 -2.01 4.71 -4.50
N SER A 66 -2.56 5.85 -4.11
CA SER A 66 -2.04 6.67 -3.00
C SER A 66 -2.29 5.98 -1.67
N VAL A 67 -1.24 5.80 -0.87
CA VAL A 67 -1.34 5.13 0.46
C VAL A 67 -2.16 5.95 1.45
N TYR A 68 -2.21 7.28 1.26
CA TYR A 68 -2.96 8.20 2.11
C TYR A 68 -4.01 8.98 1.30
N PRO A 69 -5.15 9.37 1.92
CA PRO A 69 -6.18 10.14 1.25
C PRO A 69 -5.73 11.58 0.93
N GLN A 70 -6.26 12.10 -0.17
CA GLN A 70 -5.92 13.41 -0.75
C GLN A 70 -7.14 14.35 -0.73
N ASN A 71 -6.91 15.66 -0.60
CA ASN A 71 -7.96 16.70 -0.62
C ASN A 71 -8.31 17.18 -2.03
N GLU A 72 -7.42 16.96 -3.00
CA GLU A 72 -7.55 17.50 -4.35
C GLU A 72 -7.98 16.44 -5.35
N THR A 73 -8.83 16.85 -6.28
CA THR A 73 -9.00 16.14 -7.56
C THR A 73 -7.79 16.51 -8.42
N THR A 74 -6.89 15.56 -8.63
CA THR A 74 -5.66 15.78 -9.38
C THR A 74 -5.34 14.57 -10.23
N ASN A 75 -4.70 14.82 -11.37
CA ASN A 75 -4.16 13.76 -12.23
C ASN A 75 -2.64 13.58 -12.04
N LYS A 76 -2.10 14.18 -10.97
CA LYS A 76 -0.69 14.13 -10.61
C LYS A 76 -0.43 13.03 -9.60
N TRP A 77 0.85 12.76 -9.36
CA TRP A 77 1.29 11.94 -8.25
C TRP A 77 0.82 12.51 -6.91
N PRO A 78 0.50 11.65 -5.92
CA PRO A 78 0.29 12.11 -4.55
C PRO A 78 1.51 12.89 -4.07
N SER A 79 1.25 13.90 -3.26
CA SER A 79 2.27 14.71 -2.64
C SER A 79 1.97 14.86 -1.15
N THR A 80 3.00 15.20 -0.39
CA THR A 80 2.83 15.56 1.03
C THR A 80 1.90 16.75 1.20
N GLU A 81 1.85 17.67 0.23
CA GLU A 81 1.03 18.88 0.27
C GLU A 81 -0.46 18.60 0.07
N THR A 82 -0.78 17.59 -0.75
CA THR A 82 -2.17 17.19 -1.06
C THR A 82 -2.72 16.13 -0.11
N THR A 83 -1.88 15.56 0.76
CA THR A 83 -2.30 14.55 1.74
C THR A 83 -3.01 15.20 2.92
N VAL A 84 -4.17 14.66 3.30
CA VAL A 84 -5.05 15.25 4.33
C VAL A 84 -4.77 14.68 5.71
N GLY A 85 -4.39 13.42 5.76
CA GLY A 85 -4.23 12.67 7.00
C GLY A 85 -3.83 11.23 6.72
N ILE A 86 -3.80 10.43 7.76
CA ILE A 86 -3.45 9.01 7.69
C ILE A 86 -4.49 8.17 8.42
N SER A 87 -4.72 6.96 7.93
CA SER A 87 -5.50 5.91 8.61
C SER A 87 -4.64 4.68 8.91
N LEU A 88 -3.34 4.75 8.62
CA LEU A 88 -2.40 3.65 8.73
C LEU A 88 -0.96 4.16 8.81
N VAL A 89 -0.06 3.30 9.26
CA VAL A 89 1.37 3.35 8.96
C VAL A 89 1.75 2.14 8.12
N TRP A 90 2.87 2.21 7.40
CA TRP A 90 3.21 1.16 6.44
C TRP A 90 4.72 0.91 6.31
N LEU A 91 5.06 -0.26 5.77
CA LEU A 91 6.40 -0.65 5.39
C LEU A 91 6.43 -1.03 3.90
N ASP A 92 7.49 -0.62 3.21
CA ASP A 92 7.82 -1.06 1.85
C ASP A 92 9.08 -1.94 1.94
N VAL A 93 8.87 -3.26 1.89
CA VAL A 93 9.88 -4.27 2.19
C VAL A 93 10.33 -4.94 0.90
N ASP A 94 11.52 -4.60 0.45
CA ASP A 94 12.20 -5.32 -0.61
C ASP A 94 12.80 -6.62 -0.08
N LEU A 95 12.49 -7.77 -0.70
CA LEU A 95 12.96 -9.08 -0.27
C LEU A 95 14.18 -9.56 -1.06
N ALA A 96 15.17 -10.15 -0.37
CA ALA A 96 16.46 -10.58 -0.93
C ALA A 96 16.30 -11.52 -2.14
N GLU A 97 15.32 -12.41 -2.09
CA GLU A 97 14.95 -13.41 -3.09
C GLU A 97 14.71 -12.77 -4.47
N TYR A 98 14.28 -11.50 -4.51
CA TYR A 98 13.94 -10.77 -5.74
C TYR A 98 14.93 -9.66 -6.09
N LYS A 99 16.05 -9.57 -5.36
CA LYS A 99 17.02 -8.47 -5.48
C LYS A 99 18.38 -8.88 -6.02
N GLY A 100 18.64 -10.18 -6.21
CA GLY A 100 19.82 -10.68 -6.93
C GLY A 100 21.11 -10.06 -6.42
N ASN A 101 21.95 -9.52 -7.32
CA ASN A 101 23.24 -8.88 -7.00
C ASN A 101 23.12 -7.47 -6.39
N SER A 102 22.10 -7.21 -5.58
CA SER A 102 22.00 -5.96 -4.83
C SER A 102 23.15 -5.84 -3.84
N THR A 103 23.71 -4.63 -3.69
CA THR A 103 24.70 -4.31 -2.65
C THR A 103 24.06 -4.00 -1.29
N LYS A 104 22.73 -3.79 -1.26
CA LYS A 104 21.96 -3.61 -0.03
C LYS A 104 21.65 -4.97 0.60
N ASP A 105 21.78 -5.05 1.92
CA ASP A 105 21.45 -6.23 2.74
C ASP A 105 19.95 -6.28 3.01
N TYR A 106 19.18 -6.69 2.00
CA TYR A 106 17.73 -6.89 2.11
C TYR A 106 17.40 -8.14 2.95
N PRO A 107 16.29 -8.16 3.69
CA PRO A 107 15.86 -9.34 4.43
C PRO A 107 15.36 -10.44 3.50
N THR A 108 15.54 -11.69 3.90
CA THR A 108 14.75 -12.82 3.41
C THR A 108 13.32 -12.75 3.93
N GLU A 109 12.40 -13.50 3.32
CA GLU A 109 11.02 -13.59 3.81
C GLU A 109 10.97 -14.08 5.26
N GLN A 110 11.79 -15.08 5.62
CA GLN A 110 11.86 -15.60 6.98
C GLN A 110 12.35 -14.54 7.99
N GLU A 111 13.41 -13.80 7.68
CA GLU A 111 13.91 -12.74 8.55
C GLU A 111 12.87 -11.62 8.74
N PHE A 112 12.08 -11.32 7.72
CA PHE A 112 10.97 -10.39 7.84
C PHE A 112 9.87 -10.90 8.78
N GLN A 113 9.49 -12.18 8.68
CA GLN A 113 8.52 -12.79 9.60
C GLN A 113 9.03 -12.80 11.04
N ASP A 114 10.30 -13.15 11.27
CA ASP A 114 10.92 -13.12 12.60
C ASP A 114 10.87 -11.70 13.21
N ALA A 115 11.07 -10.66 12.39
CA ALA A 115 10.96 -9.27 12.82
C ALA A 115 9.51 -8.84 13.15
N LEU A 116 8.52 -9.32 12.40
CA LEU A 116 7.10 -9.11 12.72
C LEU A 116 6.71 -9.77 14.05
N GLU A 117 7.14 -11.01 14.28
CA GLU A 117 6.91 -11.70 15.56
C GLU A 117 7.56 -10.94 16.73
N LEU A 118 8.77 -10.41 16.52
CA LEU A 118 9.45 -9.60 17.52
C LEU A 118 8.73 -8.27 17.79
N LEU A 119 8.24 -7.59 16.75
CA LEU A 119 7.40 -6.39 16.86
C LEU A 119 6.19 -6.70 17.72
N GLU A 120 5.43 -7.72 17.35
CA GLU A 120 4.22 -8.14 18.07
C GLU A 120 4.52 -8.44 19.55
N ARG A 121 5.57 -9.22 19.84
CA ARG A 121 5.93 -9.55 21.23
C ARG A 121 6.34 -8.33 22.05
N LYS A 122 6.89 -7.29 21.43
CA LYS A 122 7.35 -6.08 22.12
C LYS A 122 6.25 -5.04 22.30
N THR A 123 5.33 -4.93 21.36
CA THR A 123 4.40 -3.80 21.28
C THR A 123 2.93 -4.23 21.22
N GLY A 124 2.64 -5.49 20.94
CA GLY A 124 1.29 -5.99 20.64
C GLY A 124 0.80 -5.65 19.23
N VAL A 125 1.63 -4.96 18.42
CA VAL A 125 1.25 -4.49 17.08
C VAL A 125 1.38 -5.59 16.05
N ARG A 126 0.33 -5.76 15.24
CA ARG A 126 0.27 -6.72 14.13
C ARG A 126 -0.11 -6.02 12.82
N PRO A 127 0.37 -6.52 11.67
CA PRO A 127 -0.06 -6.00 10.38
C PRO A 127 -1.55 -6.29 10.16
N SER A 128 -2.27 -5.33 9.58
CA SER A 128 -3.67 -5.49 9.18
C SER A 128 -3.75 -6.12 7.78
N ILE A 129 -2.88 -5.71 6.87
CA ILE A 129 -2.83 -6.24 5.50
C ILE A 129 -1.37 -6.41 5.06
N ILE A 130 -1.05 -7.55 4.46
CA ILE A 130 0.23 -7.75 3.76
C ILE A 130 -0.06 -8.01 2.29
N VAL A 131 0.53 -7.20 1.42
CA VAL A 131 0.45 -7.31 -0.04
C VAL A 131 1.79 -7.76 -0.58
N HIS A 132 1.83 -8.89 -1.27
CA HIS A 132 3.00 -9.26 -2.06
C HIS A 132 2.96 -8.55 -3.40
N SER A 133 3.90 -7.62 -3.60
CA SER A 133 3.95 -6.73 -4.76
C SER A 133 4.70 -7.32 -5.96
N GLY A 134 5.10 -8.59 -5.86
CA GLY A 134 5.85 -9.36 -6.85
C GLY A 134 7.38 -9.33 -6.68
N ARG A 135 7.91 -8.41 -5.88
CA ARG A 135 9.35 -8.31 -5.58
C ARG A 135 9.66 -7.97 -4.11
N GLY A 136 8.64 -8.05 -3.26
CA GLY A 136 8.65 -7.48 -1.93
C GLY A 136 7.24 -7.29 -1.40
N LEU A 137 7.12 -6.80 -0.17
CA LEU A 137 5.88 -6.69 0.58
C LEU A 137 5.52 -5.22 0.83
N HIS A 138 4.25 -4.86 0.63
CA HIS A 138 3.68 -3.68 1.26
C HIS A 138 2.89 -4.13 2.49
N VAL A 139 3.28 -3.62 3.64
CA VAL A 139 2.74 -4.06 4.94
C VAL A 139 2.03 -2.88 5.56
N TYR A 140 0.74 -3.01 5.79
CA TYR A 140 -0.13 -1.95 6.29
C TYR A 140 -0.55 -2.26 7.72
N PHE A 141 -0.38 -1.29 8.61
CA PHE A 141 -0.83 -1.32 9.99
C PHE A 141 -1.87 -0.20 10.15
N LYS A 142 -3.15 -0.57 10.16
CA LYS A 142 -4.25 0.39 10.28
C LYS A 142 -4.25 1.00 11.68
N LEU A 143 -4.50 2.30 11.74
CA LEU A 143 -4.76 2.99 13.00
C LEU A 143 -6.20 2.74 13.45
N ASP A 144 -6.49 2.97 14.71
CA ASP A 144 -7.83 2.90 15.30
C ASP A 144 -8.85 3.86 14.67
N ARG A 145 -8.37 4.97 14.08
CA ARG A 145 -9.19 5.94 13.34
C ARG A 145 -8.36 6.69 12.31
N PHE A 146 -9.06 7.49 11.50
CA PHE A 146 -8.41 8.51 10.70
C PHE A 146 -7.91 9.67 11.57
N TYR A 147 -6.67 10.08 11.32
CA TYR A 147 -6.04 11.26 11.92
C TYR A 147 -5.68 12.25 10.82
N LYS A 148 -6.07 13.51 10.99
CA LYS A 148 -5.60 14.58 10.12
C LYS A 148 -4.13 14.87 10.38
N LEU A 149 -3.42 15.41 9.39
CA LEU A 149 -1.99 15.70 9.52
C LEU A 149 -1.67 16.68 10.64
N GLU A 150 -2.60 17.59 10.98
CA GLU A 150 -2.45 18.51 12.12
C GLU A 150 -2.60 17.85 13.49
N GLU A 151 -3.16 16.64 13.58
CA GLU A 151 -3.35 15.89 14.83
C GLU A 151 -2.15 15.04 15.22
N ILE A 152 -1.22 14.81 14.28
CA ILE A 152 -0.13 13.85 14.43
C ILE A 152 1.23 14.51 14.28
N ASP A 153 2.22 13.83 14.81
CA ASP A 153 3.60 14.13 14.50
C ASP A 153 3.92 13.77 13.05
N ARG A 154 4.48 14.72 12.28
CA ARG A 154 4.82 14.52 10.87
C ARG A 154 5.85 13.40 10.65
N ASP A 155 6.63 13.08 11.67
CA ASP A 155 7.64 12.02 11.60
C ASP A 155 7.11 10.66 12.10
N ILE A 156 5.82 10.52 12.42
CA ILE A 156 5.28 9.28 13.01
C ILE A 156 5.54 8.05 12.14
N VAL A 157 5.32 8.16 10.82
CA VAL A 157 5.55 7.08 9.87
C VAL A 157 7.04 6.75 9.80
N LYS A 158 7.89 7.79 9.71
CA LYS A 158 9.34 7.62 9.69
C LYS A 158 9.85 6.91 10.95
N ARG A 159 9.39 7.32 12.13
CA ARG A 159 9.78 6.70 13.41
C ARG A 159 9.33 5.25 13.50
N PHE A 160 8.11 4.94 13.04
CA PHE A 160 7.64 3.57 12.97
C PHE A 160 8.54 2.72 12.07
N GLN A 161 8.90 3.24 10.89
CA GLN A 161 9.81 2.56 9.96
C GLN A 161 11.24 2.41 10.51
N ASP A 162 11.75 3.43 11.20
CA ASP A 162 13.07 3.37 11.86
C ASP A 162 13.07 2.32 12.97
N TYR A 163 12.03 2.29 13.80
CA TYR A 163 11.86 1.28 14.84
C TYR A 163 11.80 -0.14 14.25
N PHE A 164 11.01 -0.35 13.20
CA PHE A 164 10.95 -1.65 12.53
C PHE A 164 12.29 -2.04 11.90
N ARG A 165 12.99 -1.08 11.27
CA ARG A 165 14.32 -1.32 10.71
C ARG A 165 15.33 -1.74 11.78
N GLU A 166 15.27 -1.16 12.97
CA GLU A 166 16.11 -1.57 14.11
C GLU A 166 15.80 -3.00 14.57
N LEU A 167 14.52 -3.40 14.59
CA LEU A 167 14.13 -4.77 14.90
C LEU A 167 14.60 -5.77 13.82
N LEU A 168 14.46 -5.38 12.55
CA LEU A 168 14.83 -6.20 11.41
C LEU A 168 16.35 -6.36 11.27
N GLY A 169 17.12 -5.32 11.61
CA GLY A 169 18.58 -5.31 11.45
C GLY A 169 19.08 -5.35 9.99
N LYS A 170 18.17 -5.15 9.03
CA LYS A 170 18.43 -5.20 7.57
C LYS A 170 18.00 -3.90 6.90
N HIS A 171 18.31 -3.79 5.60
CA HIS A 171 17.89 -2.66 4.79
C HIS A 171 16.36 -2.66 4.62
N LEU A 172 15.74 -1.51 4.93
CA LEU A 172 14.33 -1.20 4.67
C LEU A 172 14.27 0.12 3.90
N ASP A 173 13.52 0.17 2.81
CA ASP A 173 13.38 1.40 2.04
C ASP A 173 12.61 2.44 2.87
N GLN A 174 13.17 3.64 2.94
CA GLN A 174 12.59 4.73 3.72
C GLN A 174 11.46 5.37 2.92
N THR A 175 10.24 5.16 3.42
CA THR A 175 9.00 5.62 2.79
C THR A 175 8.14 6.45 3.74
N GLY A 176 8.79 7.20 4.63
CA GLY A 176 8.15 7.95 5.70
C GLY A 176 7.51 9.28 5.31
N ASP A 177 7.57 9.71 4.04
CA ASP A 177 6.79 10.87 3.59
C ASP A 177 5.33 10.50 3.27
N PHE A 178 4.48 11.51 3.12
CA PHE A 178 3.05 11.32 2.85
C PHE A 178 2.72 11.24 1.36
N ALA A 179 3.72 11.28 0.47
CA ALA A 179 3.55 11.24 -0.99
C ALA A 179 3.55 9.80 -1.56
N ARG A 180 3.27 8.80 -0.72
CA ARG A 180 3.57 7.40 -1.03
C ARG A 180 2.48 6.68 -1.81
N ARG A 181 2.95 5.68 -2.55
CA ARG A 181 2.16 4.84 -3.43
C ARG A 181 2.39 3.37 -3.15
N GLY A 182 1.32 2.59 -3.14
CA GLY A 182 1.39 1.14 -3.17
C GLY A 182 1.03 0.62 -4.56
N ARG A 183 1.43 -0.62 -4.87
CA ARG A 183 0.86 -1.36 -6.01
C ARG A 183 -0.52 -1.86 -5.61
N LEU A 184 -1.47 -1.75 -6.53
CA LEU A 184 -2.84 -2.16 -6.28
C LEU A 184 -2.95 -3.70 -6.36
N PRO A 185 -3.49 -4.40 -5.36
CA PRO A 185 -3.73 -5.84 -5.44
C PRO A 185 -4.60 -6.24 -6.62
N PHE A 186 -4.45 -7.49 -7.06
CA PHE A 186 -5.12 -8.07 -8.23
C PHE A 186 -4.72 -7.43 -9.57
N THR A 187 -3.66 -6.63 -9.58
CA THR A 187 -3.03 -6.10 -10.80
C THR A 187 -1.67 -6.76 -11.04
N ILE A 188 -0.90 -6.30 -12.03
CA ILE A 188 0.43 -6.84 -12.34
C ILE A 188 1.56 -5.89 -11.94
N ASN A 189 2.71 -6.47 -11.63
CA ASN A 189 4.01 -5.81 -11.58
C ASN A 189 4.84 -6.24 -12.80
N SER A 190 4.96 -5.35 -13.78
CA SER A 190 5.74 -5.56 -15.02
C SER A 190 7.23 -5.80 -14.79
N LYS A 191 7.75 -5.48 -13.60
CA LYS A 191 9.16 -5.68 -13.22
C LYS A 191 9.42 -7.02 -12.54
N ALA A 192 8.37 -7.76 -12.18
CA ALA A 192 8.48 -9.07 -11.55
C ALA A 192 8.58 -10.17 -12.62
N SER A 193 9.08 -11.32 -12.19
CA SER A 193 9.10 -12.52 -13.04
C SER A 193 7.66 -13.03 -13.28
N PRO A 194 7.41 -13.77 -14.38
CA PRO A 194 6.06 -14.21 -14.74
C PRO A 194 5.31 -14.93 -13.62
N GLU A 195 6.01 -15.70 -12.79
CA GLU A 195 5.46 -16.45 -11.66
C GLU A 195 5.02 -15.58 -10.48
N ASN A 196 5.63 -14.40 -10.29
CA ASN A 196 5.34 -13.47 -9.19
C ASN A 196 4.73 -12.16 -9.68
N ARG A 197 4.27 -12.11 -10.93
CA ARG A 197 3.83 -10.84 -11.54
C ARG A 197 2.52 -10.32 -10.99
N VAL A 198 1.66 -11.17 -10.44
CA VAL A 198 0.38 -10.74 -9.88
C VAL A 198 0.63 -10.17 -8.49
N VAL A 199 0.07 -9.00 -8.22
CA VAL A 199 0.08 -8.39 -6.89
C VAL A 199 -1.00 -9.08 -6.06
N THR A 200 -0.61 -9.77 -5.00
CA THR A 200 -1.49 -10.62 -4.18
C THR A 200 -1.62 -10.10 -2.75
N ILE A 201 -2.71 -10.47 -2.09
CA ILE A 201 -2.88 -10.23 -0.65
C ILE A 201 -2.52 -11.54 0.06
N GLU A 202 -1.46 -11.52 0.85
CA GLU A 202 -0.97 -12.69 1.59
C GLU A 202 -1.61 -12.78 2.99
N HIS A 203 -1.96 -11.63 3.56
CA HIS A 203 -2.54 -11.54 4.88
C HIS A 203 -3.61 -10.46 4.94
N TYR A 204 -4.69 -10.77 5.66
CA TYR A 204 -5.69 -9.80 6.07
C TYR A 204 -6.22 -10.14 7.46
N ASN A 205 -6.14 -9.17 8.37
CA ASN A 205 -6.77 -9.19 9.67
C ASN A 205 -7.58 -7.89 9.84
N GLU A 206 -8.90 -8.03 9.78
CA GLU A 206 -9.83 -6.90 9.87
C GLU A 206 -9.79 -6.20 11.24
N GLU A 207 -9.52 -6.95 12.30
CA GLU A 207 -9.53 -6.47 13.69
C GLU A 207 -8.18 -5.90 14.15
N ALA A 208 -7.12 -6.07 13.36
CA ALA A 208 -5.80 -5.55 13.70
C ALA A 208 -5.74 -4.04 13.47
N THR A 209 -5.71 -3.27 14.56
CA THR A 209 -5.43 -1.84 14.56
C THR A 209 -4.34 -1.48 15.57
N VAL A 210 -3.60 -0.39 15.31
CA VAL A 210 -2.56 0.18 16.18
C VAL A 210 -3.02 1.42 16.91
#